data_AF-A0A7I9XTW0-F1
#
_entry.id   AF-A0A7I9XTW0-F1
#
_cell.length_a   1.000
_cell.length_b   1.000
_cell.length_c   1.000
_cell.angle_alpha   90.00
_cell.angle_beta   90.00
_cell.angle_gamma   90.00
#
_symmetry.space_group_name_H-M   'P 1'
#
loop_
_entity.id
_entity.type
_entity.pdbx_description
1 polymer ?
#
loop_
_entity_poly.entity_id
_entity_poly.type
_entity_poly.pdbx_seq_one_letter_code
_entity_poly.pdbx_strand_id
1 'polypeptide(L)'
;MIARSALVGVLAAAAAAGMAAAPAHADPATNYAAVVAPAVCSTLDTYPTLPGVEGVLQAVQRDSGFTVADTARVVVWAVSSRCPRHLPLLQRFVDTYAPQQQGRRVV
;
A
#
# COMPACT_ATOMS: atom_id res chain seq x y z
N MET A 1 2.78 -47.72 -51.47
CA MET A 1 1.42 -47.34 -51.93
C MET A 1 0.95 -46.16 -51.10
N ILE A 2 0.77 -44.99 -51.73
CA ILE A 2 0.42 -43.73 -51.05
C ILE A 2 -1.10 -43.67 -50.96
N ALA A 3 -1.67 -43.87 -49.77
CA ALA A 3 -3.09 -43.70 -49.50
C ALA A 3 -3.35 -42.25 -49.06
N ARG A 4 -3.90 -41.48 -49.99
CA ARG A 4 -4.52 -40.17 -49.76
C ARG A 4 -5.85 -40.41 -49.06
N SER A 5 -6.07 -39.91 -47.84
CA SER A 5 -7.42 -39.86 -47.25
C SER A 5 -7.53 -38.82 -46.14
N ALA A 6 -8.32 -37.79 -46.46
CA ALA A 6 -9.19 -36.95 -45.62
C ALA A 6 -8.64 -36.23 -44.39
N LEU A 7 -8.62 -34.89 -44.50
CA LEU A 7 -8.82 -33.99 -43.38
C LEU A 7 -10.06 -34.39 -42.57
N VAL A 8 -9.88 -34.63 -41.28
CA VAL A 8 -10.91 -34.38 -40.26
C VAL A 8 -10.20 -33.68 -39.11
N GLY A 9 -10.46 -32.37 -38.98
CA GLY A 9 -9.98 -31.57 -37.88
C GLY A 9 -10.66 -32.00 -36.59
N VAL A 10 -9.85 -32.25 -35.55
CA VAL A 10 -10.32 -32.22 -34.17
C VAL A 10 -9.39 -31.26 -33.44
N LEU A 11 -9.90 -30.04 -33.23
CA LEU A 11 -9.39 -29.12 -32.22
C LEU A 11 -9.58 -29.82 -30.86
N ALA A 12 -8.53 -30.47 -30.38
CA ALA A 12 -8.48 -30.94 -29.00
C ALA A 12 -8.39 -29.68 -28.11
N ALA A 13 -9.53 -29.28 -27.57
CA ALA A 13 -9.68 -28.16 -26.67
C ALA A 13 -8.70 -28.32 -25.49
N ALA A 14 -7.79 -27.35 -25.36
CA ALA A 14 -7.02 -27.16 -24.15
C ALA A 14 -8.01 -26.81 -23.03
N ALA A 15 -8.31 -27.77 -22.14
CA ALA A 15 -8.99 -27.52 -20.89
C ALA A 15 -8.03 -26.77 -19.95
N ALA A 16 -7.84 -25.48 -20.22
CA ALA A 16 -7.10 -24.57 -19.36
C ALA A 16 -8.01 -24.11 -18.21
N ALA A 17 -7.65 -24.55 -17.01
CA ALA A 17 -7.73 -23.83 -15.74
C ALA A 17 -8.88 -22.81 -15.54
N GLY A 18 -9.92 -23.24 -14.84
CA GLY A 18 -10.87 -22.35 -14.16
C GLY A 18 -10.59 -22.28 -12.66
N MET A 19 -9.38 -21.90 -12.25
CA MET A 19 -9.17 -21.44 -10.87
C MET A 19 -9.80 -20.06 -10.78
N ALA A 20 -11.04 -19.98 -10.30
CA ALA A 20 -11.66 -18.72 -9.95
C ALA A 20 -10.82 -18.08 -8.82
N ALA A 21 -9.88 -17.20 -9.19
CA ALA A 21 -9.25 -16.32 -8.23
C ALA A 21 -10.37 -15.47 -7.63
N ALA A 22 -10.67 -15.67 -6.35
CA ALA A 22 -11.54 -14.77 -5.61
C ALA A 22 -11.06 -13.33 -5.86
N PRO A 23 -11.97 -12.34 -6.02
CA PRO A 23 -11.55 -10.97 -6.22
C PRO A 23 -10.61 -10.60 -5.08
N ALA A 24 -9.34 -10.34 -5.42
CA ALA A 24 -8.38 -9.83 -4.46
C ALA A 24 -8.88 -8.44 -4.08
N HIS A 25 -9.64 -8.36 -2.98
CA HIS A 25 -10.02 -7.10 -2.35
C HIS A 25 -8.73 -6.49 -1.78
N ALA A 26 -7.96 -5.83 -2.65
CA ALA A 26 -6.81 -5.05 -2.23
C ALA A 26 -7.32 -3.93 -1.32
N ASP A 27 -6.80 -3.88 -0.11
CA ASP A 27 -7.04 -2.77 0.81
C ASP A 27 -6.70 -1.44 0.09
N PRO A 28 -7.66 -0.52 -0.05
CA PRO A 28 -7.46 0.69 -0.85
C PRO A 28 -6.34 1.56 -0.28
N ALA A 29 -6.12 1.56 1.03
CA ALA A 29 -5.01 2.26 1.66
C ALA A 29 -3.66 1.68 1.24
N THR A 30 -3.50 0.35 1.26
CA THR A 30 -2.26 -0.32 0.85
C THR A 30 -1.96 -0.11 -0.63
N ASN A 31 -2.98 -0.17 -1.50
CA ASN A 31 -2.79 0.12 -2.92
C ASN A 31 -2.37 1.59 -3.15
N TYR A 32 -3.05 2.52 -2.49
CA TYR A 32 -2.73 3.95 -2.58
C TYR A 32 -1.34 4.26 -2.01
N ALA A 33 -0.91 3.56 -0.96
CA ALA A 33 0.42 3.71 -0.37
C ALA A 33 1.54 3.41 -1.37
N ALA A 34 1.39 2.42 -2.24
CA ALA A 34 2.34 2.13 -3.32
C ALA A 34 2.43 3.27 -4.34
N VAL A 35 1.30 3.91 -4.65
CA VAL A 35 1.23 5.03 -5.60
C VAL A 35 1.89 6.28 -5.03
N VAL A 36 1.61 6.62 -3.75
CA VAL A 36 2.05 7.87 -3.14
C VAL A 36 3.46 7.80 -2.54
N ALA A 37 4.03 6.60 -2.36
CA ALA A 37 5.33 6.41 -1.72
C ALA A 37 6.48 7.27 -2.28
N PRO A 38 6.64 7.46 -3.61
CA PRO A 38 7.68 8.35 -4.14
C PRO A 38 7.52 9.80 -3.67
N ALA A 39 6.29 10.33 -3.65
CA ALA A 39 5.99 11.69 -3.23
C ALA A 39 6.18 11.88 -1.73
N VAL A 40 5.75 10.91 -0.92
CA VAL A 40 5.98 10.88 0.53
C VAL A 40 7.47 10.94 0.83
N CYS A 41 8.26 10.05 0.21
CA CYS A 41 9.69 9.96 0.48
C CYS A 41 10.44 11.22 0.03
N SER A 42 10.12 11.76 -1.15
CA SER A 42 10.72 13.02 -1.65
C SER A 42 10.45 14.20 -0.71
N THR A 43 9.21 14.28 -0.20
CA THR A 43 8.82 15.31 0.76
C THR A 43 9.62 15.18 2.06
N LEU A 44 9.72 13.97 2.62
CA LEU A 44 10.47 13.75 3.87
C LEU A 44 11.98 13.88 3.71
N ASP A 45 12.53 13.63 2.53
CA ASP A 45 13.94 13.93 2.24
C ASP A 45 14.22 15.43 2.26
N THR A 46 13.27 16.23 1.77
CA THR A 46 13.38 17.69 1.75
C THR A 46 13.07 18.31 3.12
N TYR A 47 12.09 17.74 3.82
CA TYR A 47 11.59 18.23 5.11
C TYR A 47 11.61 17.12 6.16
N PRO A 48 12.79 16.69 6.66
CA PRO A 48 12.92 15.63 7.66
C PRO A 48 12.57 16.13 9.07
N THR A 49 11.38 16.70 9.23
CA THR A 49 10.91 17.37 10.45
C THR A 49 9.49 16.91 10.82
N LEU A 50 9.08 17.12 12.07
CA LEU A 50 7.71 16.77 12.51
C LEU A 50 6.62 17.51 11.69
N PRO A 51 6.77 18.82 11.38
CA PRO A 51 5.85 19.50 10.47
C PRO A 51 5.86 18.92 9.04
N GLY A 52 6.99 18.38 8.58
CA GLY A 52 7.07 17.68 7.30
C GLY A 52 6.20 16.41 7.28
N VAL A 53 6.21 15.63 8.37
CA VAL A 53 5.34 14.46 8.54
C VAL A 53 3.86 14.89 8.58
N GLU A 54 3.53 15.93 9.34
CA GLU A 54 2.17 16.47 9.41
C GLU A 54 1.68 16.91 8.02
N GLY A 55 2.50 17.63 7.26
CA GLY A 55 2.17 18.06 5.91
C GLY A 55 1.92 16.88 4.96
N VAL A 56 2.70 15.80 5.07
CA VAL A 56 2.48 14.55 4.32
C VAL A 56 1.15 13.91 4.71
N LEU A 57 0.85 13.78 6.00
CA LEU A 57 -0.41 13.21 6.48
C LEU A 57 -1.61 14.01 5.95
N GLN A 58 -1.56 15.33 6.02
CA GLN A 58 -2.61 16.20 5.49
C GLN A 58 -2.75 16.09 3.96
N ALA A 59 -1.64 16.01 3.23
CA ALA A 59 -1.66 15.85 1.78
C ALA A 59 -2.31 14.53 1.37
N VAL A 60 -1.89 13.40 1.99
CA VAL A 60 -2.48 12.08 1.76
C VAL A 60 -3.96 12.08 2.11
N GLN A 61 -4.35 12.63 3.25
CA GLN A 61 -5.75 12.66 3.68
C GLN A 61 -6.62 13.49 2.73
N ARG A 62 -6.14 14.66 2.28
CA ARG A 62 -6.89 15.50 1.34
C ARG A 62 -7.05 14.86 -0.04
N ASP A 63 -6.00 14.19 -0.53
CA ASP A 63 -6.01 13.56 -1.86
C ASP A 63 -6.89 12.29 -1.89
N SER A 64 -6.83 11.49 -0.82
CA SER A 64 -7.52 10.19 -0.77
C SER A 64 -8.92 10.25 -0.13
N GLY A 65 -9.22 11.24 0.70
CA GLY A 65 -10.42 11.26 1.55
C GLY A 65 -10.40 10.23 2.68
N PHE A 66 -9.24 9.63 2.97
CA PHE A 66 -9.11 8.59 3.98
C PHE A 66 -9.30 9.08 5.41
N THR A 67 -9.71 8.14 6.28
CA THR A 67 -9.74 8.38 7.73
C THR A 67 -8.33 8.68 8.24
N VAL A 68 -8.22 9.27 9.44
CA VAL A 68 -6.91 9.50 10.07
C VAL A 68 -6.13 8.20 10.24
N ALA A 69 -6.81 7.10 10.59
CA ALA A 69 -6.18 5.80 10.78
C ALA A 69 -5.70 5.16 9.47
N ASP A 70 -6.45 5.31 8.38
CA ASP A 70 -6.05 4.84 7.05
C ASP A 70 -4.89 5.70 6.50
N THR A 71 -4.96 7.02 6.67
CA THR A 71 -3.88 7.96 6.29
C THR A 71 -2.58 7.61 6.99
N ALA A 72 -2.62 7.36 8.30
CA ALA A 72 -1.44 6.94 9.05
C ALA A 72 -0.88 5.61 8.53
N ARG A 73 -1.73 4.63 8.23
CA ARG A 73 -1.31 3.35 7.63
C ARG A 73 -0.65 3.55 6.26
N VAL A 74 -1.22 4.39 5.40
CA VAL A 74 -0.64 4.74 4.10
C VAL A 74 0.77 5.28 4.26
N VAL A 75 0.96 6.28 5.13
CA VAL A 75 2.26 6.93 5.31
C VAL A 75 3.29 5.98 5.92
N VAL A 76 2.89 5.17 6.91
CA VAL A 76 3.77 4.15 7.50
C VAL A 76 4.18 3.12 6.46
N TRP A 77 3.24 2.64 5.64
CA TRP A 77 3.54 1.65 4.60
C TRP A 77 4.43 2.23 3.50
N ALA A 78 4.15 3.45 3.03
CA ALA A 78 4.97 4.18 2.08
C ALA A 78 6.42 4.35 2.57
N VAL A 79 6.59 4.80 3.82
CA VAL A 79 7.93 5.03 4.39
C VAL A 79 8.68 3.72 4.63
N SER A 80 8.03 2.72 5.24
CA SER A 80 8.66 1.42 5.53
C SER A 80 9.07 0.65 4.27
N SER A 81 8.27 0.75 3.20
CA SER A 81 8.56 0.05 1.94
C SER A 81 9.57 0.77 1.05
N ARG A 82 9.58 2.13 1.04
CA ARG A 82 10.35 2.91 0.06
C ARG A 82 11.51 3.71 0.65
N CYS A 83 11.37 4.29 1.84
CA CYS A 83 12.38 5.14 2.47
C CYS A 83 12.52 4.87 3.98
N PRO A 84 12.97 3.67 4.38
CA PRO A 84 12.99 3.25 5.79
C PRO A 84 13.87 4.13 6.69
N ARG A 85 14.79 4.93 6.12
CA ARG A 85 15.58 5.94 6.84
C ARG A 85 14.73 6.96 7.62
N HIS A 86 13.47 7.17 7.22
CA HIS A 86 12.54 8.10 7.89
C HIS A 86 11.66 7.46 8.96
N LEU A 87 11.79 6.14 9.22
CA LEU A 87 11.06 5.48 10.31
C LEU A 87 11.30 6.12 11.70
N PRO A 88 12.53 6.53 12.07
CA PRO A 88 12.75 7.22 13.34
C PRO A 88 12.03 8.57 13.42
N LEU A 89 11.82 9.25 12.28
CA LEU A 89 11.06 10.49 12.23
C LEU A 89 9.57 10.25 12.48
N LEU A 90 9.00 9.19 11.89
CA LEU A 90 7.63 8.76 12.18
C LEU A 90 7.45 8.37 13.65
N GLN A 91 8.41 7.67 14.24
CA GLN A 91 8.36 7.32 15.66
C GLN A 91 8.32 8.57 16.54
N ARG A 92 9.20 9.55 16.29
CA ARG A 92 9.19 10.82 17.03
C ARG A 92 7.88 11.59 16.88
N PHE A 93 7.26 11.52 15.71
CA PHE A 93 5.95 12.11 15.49
C PHE A 93 4.88 11.46 16.38
N VAL A 94 4.84 10.12 16.43
CA VAL A 94 3.95 9.37 17.32
C VAL A 94 4.23 9.71 18.78
N ASP A 95 5.49 9.71 19.21
CA ASP A 95 5.84 10.01 20.61
C ASP A 95 5.41 11.43 21.05
N THR A 96 5.40 12.37 20.11
CA THR A 96 5.01 13.77 20.33
C THR A 96 3.49 13.97 20.36
N TYR A 97 2.75 13.31 19.47
CA TYR A 97 1.34 13.63 19.22
C TYR A 97 0.35 12.51 19.56
N ALA A 98 0.80 11.27 19.72
CA ALA A 98 -0.08 10.21 20.17
C ALA A 98 -0.46 10.49 21.63
N PRO A 99 -1.76 10.43 21.98
CA PRO A 99 -2.18 10.57 23.36
C PRO A 99 -1.49 9.49 24.17
N GLN A 100 -0.59 9.92 25.05
CA GLN A 100 0.08 9.05 26.01
C GLN A 100 -1.03 8.38 26.82
N GLN A 101 -1.21 7.06 26.66
CA GLN A 101 -2.11 6.24 27.48
C GLN A 101 -1.58 6.10 28.92
N GLN A 102 -1.01 7.17 29.48
CA GLN A 102 -0.49 7.32 30.84
C GLN A 102 -1.67 7.46 31.80
N GLY A 103 -2.43 6.36 31.90
CA GLY A 103 -3.61 6.22 32.75
C GLY A 103 -4.20 4.80 32.76
N ARG A 104 -3.79 3.91 31.84
CA ARG A 104 -4.17 2.48 31.88
C ARG A 104 -3.11 1.63 32.61
N ARG A 105 -2.81 2.04 33.84
CA ARG A 105 -2.49 1.11 34.94
C ARG A 105 -3.49 1.41 36.04
N VAL A 106 -4.61 0.70 36.03
CA VAL A 106 -5.46 0.60 37.23
C VAL A 106 -5.79 -0.88 37.37
N VAL A 107 -4.98 -1.50 38.23
CA VAL A 107 -5.02 -2.83 38.87
C VAL A 107 -5.23 -4.08 38.00
#